data_AF-A0A8S9J6S3-F1
#
_entry.id   AF-A0A8S9J6S3-F1
#
_cell.length_a   1.000
_cell.length_b   1.000
_cell.length_c   1.000
_cell.angle_alpha   90.00
_cell.angle_beta   90.00
_cell.angle_gamma   90.00
#
_symmetry.space_group_name_H-M   'P 1'
#
loop_
_entity.id
_entity.type
_entity.pdbx_description
1 polymer ?
#
loop_
_entity_poly.entity_id
_entity_poly.type
_entity_poly.pdbx_seq_one_letter_code
_entity_poly.pdbx_strand_id
1 'polypeptide(L)' 'MAKLSCSYFLVLVIIILAFLMVERTEGKLCQITINKEQTCIISFCIQDCYALYNGVGHCLDDPKIPGHNLNCRCKYNC' A
#
# COMPACT_ATOMS: atom_id res chain seq x y z
N MET A 1 30.13 -17.40 -37.89
CA MET A 1 29.07 -16.43 -37.53
C MET A 1 28.75 -16.40 -36.02
N ALA A 2 29.68 -16.79 -35.14
CA ALA A 2 29.44 -16.87 -33.69
C ALA A 2 29.66 -15.55 -32.92
N LYS A 3 30.33 -14.56 -33.53
CA LYS A 3 30.65 -13.28 -32.86
C LYS A 3 29.42 -12.39 -32.66
N LEU A 4 28.51 -12.35 -33.64
CA LEU A 4 27.27 -11.57 -33.56
C LEU A 4 26.26 -12.17 -32.57
N SER A 5 26.16 -13.50 -32.51
CA SER A 5 25.25 -14.18 -31.57
C SER A 5 25.70 -14.02 -30.11
N CYS A 6 27.01 -14.02 -29.85
CA CYS A 6 27.55 -13.83 -28.52
C CYS A 6 27.32 -12.41 -27.98
N SER A 7 27.44 -11.40 -28.85
CA SER A 7 27.15 -10.01 -28.50
C SER A 7 25.66 -9.81 -28.16
N TYR A 8 24.75 -10.39 -28.93
CA TYR A 8 23.32 -10.31 -28.65
C TYR A 8 22.94 -10.98 -27.33
N PHE A 9 23.53 -12.13 -27.03
CA PHE A 9 23.29 -12.85 -25.79
C PHE A 9 23.73 -12.03 -24.57
N LEU A 10 24.89 -11.38 -24.64
CA LEU A 10 25.37 -10.49 -23.57
C LEU A 10 24.44 -9.29 -23.34
N VAL A 11 23.94 -8.67 -24.41
CA VAL A 11 22.98 -7.56 -24.30
C VAL A 11 21.69 -8.04 -23.61
N LEU A 12 21.19 -9.22 -23.97
CA LEU A 12 20.00 -9.80 -23.37
C LEU A 12 20.18 -10.09 -21.87
N VAL A 13 21.34 -10.62 -21.47
CA VAL A 13 21.70 -10.85 -20.07
C VAL A 13 21.79 -9.54 -19.28
N ILE A 14 22.35 -8.48 -19.87
CA ILE A 14 22.44 -7.15 -19.24
C ILE A 14 21.04 -6.57 -19.00
N ILE A 15 20.13 -6.70 -19.98
CA ILE A 15 18.75 -6.23 -19.86
C ILE A 15 18.04 -6.98 -18.72
N ILE A 16 18.17 -8.31 -18.66
CA ILE A 16 17.55 -9.12 -17.59
C ILE A 16 18.11 -8.74 -16.21
N LEU A 17 19.43 -8.54 -16.10
CA LEU A 17 20.07 -8.06 -14.87
C LEU A 17 19.55 -6.69 -14.43
N ALA A 18 19.33 -5.77 -15.37
CA ALA A 18 18.77 -4.45 -15.06
C ALA A 18 17.34 -4.55 -14.50
N PHE A 19 16.50 -5.43 -15.03
CA PHE A 19 15.15 -5.66 -14.49
C PHE A 19 15.15 -6.35 -13.12
N LEU A 20 16.12 -7.23 -12.85
CA LEU A 20 16.26 -7.91 -11.56
C LEU A 20 16.81 -7.00 -10.45
N MET A 21 17.58 -5.97 -10.81
CA MET A 21 18.11 -4.95 -9.89
C MET A 21 17.05 -3.93 -9.47
N VAL A 22 15.83 -3.98 -10.03
CA VAL A 22 14.70 -3.20 -9.51
C VAL A 22 14.34 -3.79 -8.16
N GLU A 23 14.78 -3.12 -7.09
CA GLU A 23 14.33 -3.42 -5.74
C GLU A 23 12.81 -3.37 -5.72
N ARG A 24 12.18 -4.50 -5.41
CA ARG A 24 10.78 -4.50 -5.00
C ARG A 24 10.74 -3.76 -3.68
N THR A 25 10.38 -2.48 -3.73
CA THR A 25 9.89 -1.76 -2.56
C THR A 25 8.54 -2.38 -2.22
N GLU A 26 8.58 -3.48 -1.45
CA GLU A 26 7.40 -3.95 -0.73
C GLU A 26 7.06 -2.83 0.25
N GLY A 27 6.08 -2.00 -0.10
CA GLY A 27 5.65 -0.90 0.76
C GLY A 27 5.26 -1.43 2.14
N LYS A 28 5.74 -0.74 3.18
CA LYS A 28 5.26 -0.83 4.56
C LYS A 28 3.74 -0.73 4.61
N LEU A 29 2.97 -1.79 4.90
CA LEU A 29 1.54 -1.59 5.13
C LEU A 29 1.30 -1.10 6.57
N CYS A 30 0.97 0.18 6.74
CA CYS A 30 0.61 0.79 8.02
C CYS A 30 -0.90 0.79 8.26
N GLN A 31 -1.29 0.88 9.54
CA GLN A 31 -2.69 1.05 9.96
C GLN A 31 -2.83 2.14 11.02
N ILE A 32 -3.87 2.97 10.89
CA ILE A 32 -4.20 4.02 11.87
C ILE A 32 -5.72 4.08 12.05
N THR A 33 -6.19 4.40 13.26
CA THR A 33 -7.61 4.61 13.55
C THR A 33 -7.87 6.11 13.66
N ILE A 34 -8.76 6.63 12.80
CA ILE A 34 -9.21 8.02 12.80
C ILE A 34 -10.60 8.08 13.44
N ASN A 35 -10.82 9.14 14.22
CA ASN A 35 -12.11 9.56 14.74
C ASN A 35 -12.78 8.57 15.71
N LYS A 36 -12.49 8.74 17.01
CA LYS A 36 -12.96 7.87 18.11
C LYS A 36 -14.31 8.27 18.70
N GLU A 37 -14.83 9.43 18.32
CA GLU A 37 -15.94 10.08 19.04
C GLU A 37 -17.28 10.02 18.27
N GLN A 38 -17.25 9.70 16.97
CA GLN A 38 -18.45 9.66 16.13
C GLN A 38 -18.65 8.26 15.54
N THR A 39 -19.92 7.87 15.31
CA THR A 39 -20.25 6.64 14.60
C THR A 39 -19.67 6.68 13.19
N CYS A 40 -18.85 5.69 12.83
CA CYS A 40 -18.18 5.65 11.53
C CYS A 40 -19.18 5.59 10.37
N ILE A 41 -19.15 6.62 9.53
CA ILE A 41 -19.82 6.65 8.23
C ILE A 41 -18.79 6.28 7.18
N ILE A 42 -19.00 5.16 6.48
CA ILE A 42 -18.01 4.56 5.58
C ILE A 42 -17.55 5.52 4.48
N SER A 43 -18.43 6.35 3.93
CA SER A 43 -18.09 7.32 2.88
C SER A 43 -17.08 8.36 3.39
N PHE A 44 -17.32 8.95 4.56
CA PHE A 44 -16.38 9.89 5.18
C PHE A 44 -15.08 9.21 5.57
N CYS A 45 -15.15 8.00 6.13
CA CYS A 45 -13.97 7.22 6.49
C CYS A 45 -13.05 6.98 5.28
N ILE A 46 -13.60 6.55 4.14
CA ILE A 46 -12.82 6.34 2.91
C ILE A 46 -12.22 7.67 2.43
N GLN A 47 -13.03 8.75 2.41
CA GLN A 47 -12.58 10.06 1.96
C GLN A 47 -11.42 10.59 2.83
N ASP A 48 -11.54 10.49 4.15
CA ASP A 48 -10.52 10.96 5.10
C ASP A 48 -9.25 10.12 5.00
N CYS A 49 -9.37 8.79 4.93
CA CYS A 49 -8.21 7.91 4.75
C CYS A 49 -7.47 8.18 3.44
N TYR A 50 -8.21 8.45 2.36
CA TYR A 50 -7.62 8.80 1.08
C TYR A 50 -6.93 10.18 1.14
N ALA A 51 -7.61 11.20 1.70
CA ALA A 51 -7.09 12.55 1.78
C ALA A 51 -5.85 12.69 2.68
N LEU A 52 -5.85 12.00 3.83
CA LEU A 52 -4.79 12.14 4.84
C LEU A 52 -3.61 11.19 4.63
N TYR A 53 -3.88 9.97 4.16
CA TYR A 53 -2.88 8.90 4.13
C TYR A 53 -2.71 8.26 2.76
N ASN A 54 -3.46 8.72 1.73
CA ASN A 54 -3.58 8.04 0.44
C ASN A 54 -3.89 6.54 0.62
N GLY A 55 -4.74 6.24 1.59
CA GLY A 55 -5.06 4.90 2.07
C GLY A 55 -6.52 4.51 1.88
N VAL A 56 -6.84 3.29 2.33
CA VAL A 56 -8.18 2.71 2.29
C VAL A 56 -8.78 2.69 3.70
N GLY A 57 -10.00 3.20 3.84
CA GLY A 57 -10.73 3.25 5.11
C GLY A 57 -11.75 2.13 5.31
N HIS A 58 -11.89 1.66 6.55
CA HIS A 58 -12.87 0.66 6.96
C HIS A 58 -13.52 1.05 8.31
N CYS A 59 -14.83 0.87 8.45
CA CYS A 59 -15.50 0.97 9.74
C CYS A 59 -15.40 -0.34 10.50
N LEU A 60 -14.87 -0.33 11.73
CA LEU A 60 -14.70 -1.51 12.57
C LEU A 60 -15.10 -1.21 14.01
N ASP A 61 -15.72 -2.17 14.68
CA ASP A 61 -15.94 -2.11 16.12
C ASP A 61 -14.60 -2.34 16.83
N ASP A 62 -14.14 -1.34 17.59
CA ASP A 62 -12.91 -1.45 18.38
C ASP A 62 -13.29 -1.68 19.85
N PRO A 63 -13.00 -2.87 20.41
CA PRO A 63 -13.37 -3.20 21.79
C PRO A 63 -12.64 -2.34 22.83
N LYS A 64 -11.62 -1.55 22.42
CA LYS A 64 -10.88 -0.65 23.30
C LYS A 64 -11.54 0.73 23.47
N ILE A 65 -12.60 1.03 22.72
CA ILE A 65 -13.27 2.33 22.75
C ILE A 65 -14.67 2.12 23.36
N PRO A 66 -14.99 2.79 24.48
CA PRO A 66 -16.28 2.63 25.12
C PRO A 66 -17.38 3.27 24.25
N GLY A 67 -18.33 2.46 23.79
CA GLY A 67 -19.50 2.89 23.01
C GLY A 67 -19.85 1.92 21.89
N HIS A 68 -21.05 2.05 21.33
CA HIS A 68 -21.48 1.33 20.10
C HIS A 68 -21.00 2.01 18.81
N ASN A 69 -20.05 2.93 18.91
CA ASN A 69 -19.58 3.70 17.76
C ASN A 69 -18.48 2.92 17.04
N LEU A 70 -18.78 2.50 15.81
CA LEU A 70 -17.79 2.01 14.86
C LEU A 70 -16.69 3.07 14.67
N ASN A 71 -15.43 2.65 14.61
CA ASN A 71 -14.28 3.53 14.36
C ASN A 71 -13.80 3.40 12.92
N CYS A 72 -13.29 4.50 12.35
CA CYS A 72 -12.66 4.46 11.03
C CYS A 72 -11.21 3.99 11.14
N ARG A 73 -10.84 2.90 10.46
CA ARG A 73 -9.47 2.39 10.37
C ARG A 73 -8.95 2.53 8.94
N CYS A 74 -7.86 3.26 8.78
CA CYS A 74 -7.16 3.41 7.53
C CYS A 74 -6.02 2.41 7.40
N LYS A 75 -5.84 1.86 6.21
CA LYS A 75 -4.67 1.09 5.79
C LYS A 75 -3.98 1.85 4.67
N TYR A 76 -2.68 2.08 4.78
CA TYR A 76 -1.95 2.87 3.81
C TYR A 76 -0.51 2.41 3.69
N ASN A 77 0.14 2.80 2.59
CA ASN A 77 1.55 2.52 2.38
C ASN A 77 2.40 3.56 3.14
N CYS A 78 3.30 3.05 3.95
CA CYS A 78 4.37 3.67 4.71
C CYS A 78 5.64 2.80 4.52
#